data_AF-A0A133V988-F1
#
_entry.id   AF-A0A133V988-F1
#
_cell.length_a   1.000
_cell.length_b   1.000
_cell.length_c   1.000
_cell.angle_alpha   90.00
_cell.angle_beta   90.00
_cell.angle_gamma   90.00
#
_symmetry.space_group_name_H-M   'P 1'
#
loop_
_entity.id
_entity.type
_entity.pdbx_description
1 polymer ?
#
loop_
_entity_poly.entity_id
_entity_poly.type
_entity_poly.pdbx_seq_one_letter_code
_entity_poly.pdbx_strand_id
1 'polypeptide(L)'
;MPEKSYELFLHWKQGDDFAEELEKADTTEEALRNWAETFEEHAKHCRELAEIFEGKDIEAYADTHHISFVDDEEVLKKAVKKGLLEVVDIPEEE
;
A
#
# COMPACT_ATOMS: atom_id res chain seq x y z
N MET A 1 -4.34 -8.56 -20.77
CA MET A 1 -4.16 -8.11 -19.37
C MET A 1 -3.28 -6.87 -19.43
N PRO A 2 -3.46 -5.86 -18.56
CA PRO A 2 -2.55 -4.72 -18.52
C PRO A 2 -1.11 -5.20 -18.27
N GLU A 3 -0.13 -4.61 -18.95
CA GLU A 3 1.30 -4.97 -18.82
C GLU A 3 1.91 -4.51 -17.48
N LYS A 4 1.18 -3.70 -16.71
CA LYS A 4 1.62 -3.09 -15.45
C LYS A 4 0.48 -3.04 -14.46
N SER A 5 0.73 -3.42 -13.21
CA SER A 5 -0.15 -3.13 -12.07
C SER A 5 0.38 -1.93 -11.28
N TYR A 6 -0.55 -1.13 -10.75
CA TYR A 6 -0.24 -0.07 -9.80
C TYR A 6 -0.67 -0.54 -8.43
N GLU A 7 0.28 -0.77 -7.54
CA GLU A 7 0.02 -1.50 -6.30
C GLU A 7 0.22 -0.62 -5.08
N LEU A 8 -0.72 -0.74 -4.14
CA LEU A 8 -0.56 -0.28 -2.78
C LEU A 8 -0.20 -1.49 -1.92
N PHE A 9 0.97 -1.43 -1.29
CA PHE A 9 1.39 -2.41 -0.31
C PHE A 9 0.95 -1.94 1.09
N LEU A 10 0.07 -2.71 1.72
CA LEU A 10 -0.35 -2.53 3.11
C LEU A 10 -0.20 -3.87 3.82
N HIS A 11 0.96 -4.12 4.42
CA HIS A 11 1.15 -5.35 5.18
C HIS A 11 0.39 -5.23 6.51
N TRP A 12 -0.67 -6.03 6.65
CA TRP A 12 -1.57 -6.05 7.81
C TRP A 12 -1.58 -7.44 8.48
N LYS A 13 -0.41 -8.05 8.60
CA LYS A 13 -0.27 -9.29 9.37
C LYS A 13 0.09 -8.94 10.80
N GLN A 14 -0.94 -8.74 11.62
CA GLN A 14 -0.78 -8.22 12.98
C GLN A 14 0.25 -8.96 13.84
N GLY A 15 0.46 -10.26 13.62
CA GLY A 15 1.50 -11.05 14.29
C GLY A 15 2.89 -10.86 13.69
N ASP A 16 3.03 -11.02 12.38
CA ASP A 16 4.32 -10.96 11.68
C ASP A 16 4.91 -9.54 11.72
N ASP A 17 4.09 -8.51 11.45
CA ASP A 17 4.53 -7.10 11.48
C ASP A 17 4.95 -6.67 12.88
N PHE A 18 4.16 -7.05 13.89
CA PHE A 18 4.51 -6.73 15.26
C PHE A 18 5.74 -7.50 15.73
N ALA A 19 5.96 -8.72 15.24
CA ALA A 19 7.18 -9.47 15.51
C ALA A 19 8.41 -8.76 14.92
N GLU A 20 8.33 -8.21 13.71
CA GLU A 20 9.42 -7.41 13.15
C GLU A 20 9.69 -6.14 13.98
N GLU A 21 8.65 -5.47 14.47
CA GLU A 21 8.83 -4.31 15.36
C GLU A 21 9.47 -4.69 16.70
N LEU A 22 9.16 -5.88 17.22
CA LEU A 22 9.81 -6.44 18.41
C LEU A 22 11.30 -6.78 18.17
N GLU A 23 11.70 -7.13 16.95
CA GLU A 23 13.10 -7.37 16.60
C GLU A 23 13.91 -6.07 16.50
N LYS A 24 13.27 -4.96 16.13
CA LYS A 24 13.90 -3.65 15.91
C LYS A 24 13.96 -2.79 17.17
N ALA A 25 12.96 -2.88 18.05
CA ALA A 25 12.81 -2.03 19.22
C ALA A 25 13.56 -2.56 20.46
N ASP A 26 13.98 -1.65 21.35
CA ASP A 26 14.64 -2.04 22.59
C ASP A 26 13.65 -2.53 23.66
N THR A 27 12.37 -2.14 23.54
CA THR A 27 11.30 -2.46 24.49
C THR A 27 9.98 -2.78 23.79
N THR A 28 9.09 -3.52 24.48
CA THR A 28 7.76 -3.84 23.97
C THR A 28 6.89 -2.57 23.80
N GLU A 29 7.01 -1.61 24.71
CA GLU A 29 6.27 -0.34 24.63
C GLU A 29 6.69 0.49 23.43
N GLU A 30 7.98 0.46 23.07
CA GLU A 30 8.49 1.10 21.85
C GLU A 30 7.99 0.37 20.59
N ALA A 31 8.07 -0.97 20.54
CA ALA A 31 7.53 -1.74 19.43
C ALA A 31 6.04 -1.45 19.19
N LEU A 32 5.25 -1.33 20.26
CA LEU A 32 3.82 -0.99 20.17
C LEU A 32 3.60 0.42 19.61
N ARG A 33 4.47 1.38 19.94
CA ARG A 33 4.39 2.75 19.41
C ARG A 33 4.78 2.78 17.93
N ASN A 34 5.91 2.17 17.57
CA ASN A 34 6.37 2.11 16.18
C ASN A 34 5.32 1.44 15.29
N TRP A 35 4.75 0.32 15.76
CA TRP A 35 3.70 -0.38 15.04
C TRP A 35 2.43 0.47 14.89
N ALA A 36 2.04 1.22 15.92
CA ALA A 36 0.94 2.17 15.83
C ALA A 36 1.21 3.30 14.83
N GLU A 37 2.43 3.84 14.79
CA GLU A 37 2.86 4.84 13.81
C GLU A 37 2.75 4.29 12.37
N THR A 38 3.13 3.03 12.13
CA THR A 38 2.93 2.38 10.82
C THR A 38 1.45 2.36 10.40
N PHE A 39 0.52 2.07 11.33
CA PHE A 39 -0.91 2.13 11.02
C PHE A 39 -1.37 3.56 10.69
N GLU A 40 -0.86 4.56 11.41
CA GLU A 40 -1.21 5.96 11.15
C GLU A 40 -0.73 6.41 9.77
N GLU A 41 0.47 6.00 9.37
CA GLU A 41 1.03 6.25 8.03
C GLU A 41 0.21 5.55 6.93
N HIS A 42 -0.11 4.28 7.11
CA HIS A 42 -0.98 3.54 6.20
C HIS A 42 -2.37 4.19 6.06
N ALA A 43 -2.97 4.60 7.17
CA ALA A 43 -4.25 5.30 7.16
C ALA A 43 -4.15 6.66 6.44
N LYS A 44 -3.04 7.38 6.61
CA LYS A 44 -2.78 8.63 5.89
C LYS A 44 -2.65 8.38 4.38
N HIS A 45 -1.87 7.39 3.95
CA HIS A 45 -1.76 7.02 2.54
C HIS A 45 -3.12 6.70 1.91
N CYS A 46 -3.94 5.91 2.60
CA CYS A 46 -5.30 5.59 2.12
C CYS A 46 -6.17 6.85 1.93
N ARG A 47 -6.09 7.81 2.86
CA ARG A 47 -6.83 9.09 2.74
C ARG A 47 -6.34 9.91 1.56
N GLU A 48 -5.03 10.03 1.37
CA GLU A 48 -4.46 10.77 0.25
C GLU A 48 -4.80 10.13 -1.12
N LEU A 49 -4.83 8.79 -1.19
CA LEU A 49 -5.29 8.08 -2.38
C LEU A 49 -6.77 8.34 -2.66
N ALA A 50 -7.63 8.31 -1.64
CA ALA A 50 -9.05 8.61 -1.79
C ALA A 50 -9.28 10.02 -2.36
N GLU A 51 -8.52 11.03 -1.93
CA GLU A 51 -8.57 12.38 -2.50
C GLU A 51 -8.11 12.43 -3.96
N ILE A 52 -7.13 11.61 -4.35
CA ILE A 52 -6.64 11.54 -5.74
C ILE A 52 -7.66 10.85 -6.65
N PHE A 53 -8.34 9.84 -6.13
CA PHE A 53 -9.32 9.03 -6.86
C PHE A 53 -10.73 9.63 -6.86
N GLU A 54 -10.96 10.73 -6.13
CA GLU A 54 -12.28 11.35 -6.04
C GLU A 54 -12.85 11.69 -7.43
N GLY A 55 -13.99 11.07 -7.76
CA GLY A 55 -14.67 11.24 -9.05
C GLY A 55 -13.93 10.64 -10.25
N LYS A 56 -13.00 9.70 -10.02
CA LYS A 56 -12.25 8.97 -11.05
C LYS A 56 -12.77 7.54 -11.21
N ASP A 57 -12.57 7.00 -12.41
CA ASP A 57 -12.90 5.61 -12.72
C ASP A 57 -11.67 4.76 -12.40
N ILE A 58 -11.63 4.21 -11.19
CA ILE A 58 -10.54 3.40 -10.67
C ILE A 58 -11.14 2.10 -10.14
N GLU A 59 -10.73 0.97 -10.71
CA GLU A 59 -11.02 -0.34 -10.16
C GLU A 59 -9.90 -0.79 -9.20
N ALA A 60 -10.26 -1.61 -8.21
CA ALA A 60 -9.34 -2.14 -7.21
C ALA A 60 -9.53 -3.66 -7.03
N TYR A 61 -8.41 -4.38 -6.98
CA TYR A 61 -8.33 -5.81 -6.73
C TYR A 61 -7.38 -6.04 -5.55
N ALA A 62 -7.78 -6.82 -4.56
CA ALA A 62 -6.99 -6.99 -3.34
C ALA A 62 -6.80 -8.45 -2.98
N ASP A 63 -5.63 -8.77 -2.45
CA ASP A 63 -5.33 -10.05 -1.82
C ASP A 63 -4.88 -9.87 -0.36
N THR A 64 -4.14 -10.83 0.19
CA THR A 64 -3.68 -10.80 1.59
C THR A 64 -2.58 -9.76 1.83
N HIS A 65 -1.91 -9.28 0.78
CA HIS A 65 -0.69 -8.49 0.85
C HIS A 65 -0.73 -7.21 0.00
N HIS A 66 -1.53 -7.20 -1.07
CA HIS A 66 -1.51 -6.16 -2.10
C HIS A 66 -2.92 -5.66 -2.44
N ILE A 67 -2.99 -4.39 -2.84
CA ILE A 67 -4.14 -3.81 -3.52
C ILE A 67 -3.67 -3.27 -4.87
N SER A 68 -4.07 -3.90 -5.96
CA SER A 68 -3.81 -3.46 -7.32
C SER A 68 -4.92 -2.53 -7.82
N PHE A 69 -4.54 -1.43 -8.46
CA PHE A 69 -5.46 -0.47 -9.07
C PHE A 69 -5.24 -0.40 -10.59
N VAL A 70 -6.33 -0.23 -11.34
CA VAL A 70 -6.33 -0.19 -12.82
C VAL A 70 -7.26 0.93 -13.37
N ASP A 71 -7.32 1.04 -14.70
CA ASP A 71 -8.12 1.98 -15.53
C ASP A 71 -7.55 3.39 -15.75
N ASP A 72 -7.80 4.39 -14.89
CA ASP A 72 -7.33 5.78 -15.13
C ASP A 72 -5.81 5.93 -14.88
N GLU A 73 -5.02 5.56 -15.88
CA GLU A 73 -3.55 5.50 -15.84
C GLU A 73 -2.89 6.84 -15.47
N GLU A 74 -3.47 7.98 -15.88
CA GLU A 74 -2.92 9.30 -15.56
C GLU A 74 -3.08 9.63 -14.06
N VAL A 75 -4.20 9.22 -13.47
CA VAL A 75 -4.44 9.33 -12.03
C VAL A 75 -3.53 8.38 -11.26
N LEU A 76 -3.34 7.15 -11.72
CA LEU A 76 -2.45 6.17 -11.10
C LEU A 76 -0.97 6.63 -11.13
N LYS A 77 -0.49 7.15 -12.26
CA LYS A 77 0.84 7.77 -12.37
C LYS A 77 1.02 8.96 -11.43
N LYS A 78 -0.04 9.74 -11.18
CA LYS A 78 0.00 10.84 -10.20
C LYS A 78 0.17 10.32 -8.78
N ALA A 79 -0.51 9.23 -8.41
CA ALA A 79 -0.34 8.59 -7.11
C ALA A 79 1.08 7.99 -6.94
N VAL A 80 1.63 7.35 -7.98
CA VAL A 80 3.02 6.86 -8.00
C VAL A 80 4.03 7.99 -7.80
N LYS A 81 3.86 9.13 -8.50
CA LYS A 81 4.76 10.29 -8.33
C LYS A 81 4.75 10.89 -6.92
N LYS A 82 3.69 10.64 -6.15
CA LYS A 82 3.60 11.02 -4.73
C LYS A 82 4.17 9.97 -3.78
N GLY A 83 4.62 8.82 -4.30
CA GLY A 83 5.08 7.69 -3.49
C GLY A 83 3.95 6.93 -2.78
N LEU A 84 2.71 7.07 -3.26
CA LEU A 84 1.54 6.41 -2.64
C LEU A 84 1.27 5.03 -3.24
N LEU A 85 1.77 4.76 -4.46
CA LEU A 85 1.66 3.48 -5.16
C LEU A 85 3.03 3.12 -5.75
N GLU A 86 3.25 1.83 -5.94
CA GLU A 86 4.37 1.27 -6.69
C GLU A 86 3.91 0.76 -8.06
N VAL A 87 4.83 0.70 -9.02
CA VAL A 87 4.58 0.10 -10.33
C VAL A 87 5.20 -1.29 -10.32
N VAL A 88 4.40 -2.30 -10.57
CA VAL A 88 4.83 -3.70 -10.62
C VAL A 88 4.64 -4.20 -12.05
N ASP A 89 5.70 -4.76 -12.62
CA ASP A 89 5.63 -5.41 -13.93
C ASP A 89 4.97 -6.78 -13.74
N ILE A 90 3.85 -7.01 -14.43
CA ILE A 90 3.19 -8.32 -14.41
C ILE A 90 3.97 -9.22 -15.37
N PRO A 91 4.62 -10.30 -14.90
CA PRO A 91 5.32 -11.21 -15.80
C PRO A 91 4.31 -11.79 -16.80
N GLU A 92 4.68 -11.77 -18.10
CA GLU A 92 3.91 -12.48 -19.12
C GLU A 92 3.82 -13.97 -18.70
N GLU A 93 2.62 -14.46 -18.42
CA GLU A 93 2.40 -15.89 -18.21
C GLU A 93 2.83 -16.64 -19.49
N GLU A 94 3.86 -17.50 -19.38
CA GLU A 94 4.22 -18.47 -20.43
C GLU A 94 3.13 -19.54 -20.63
#